data_AF-A0A800BSM4-F1
#
_entry.id   AF-A0A800BSM4-F1
#
_cell.length_a   1.000
_cell.length_b   1.000
_cell.length_c   1.000
_cell.angle_alpha   90.00
_cell.angle_beta   90.00
_cell.angle_gamma   90.00
#
_symmetry.space_group_name_H-M   'P 1'
#
loop_
_entity.id
_entity.type
_entity.pdbx_description
1 polymer ?
#
loop_
_entity_poly.entity_id
_entity_poly.type
_entity_poly.pdbx_seq_one_letter_code
_entity_poly.pdbx_strand_id
1 'polypeptide(L)'
;MASVQSIYQGVIAHGNRLGSLCQRAYRSVVESRRRLALLRQGVAYLLLFALGLVMALPFLWMVSTALKPDALVFRIPPEWFPRPWVWRNFIDAMTILGHPIYLYAWNTTVIAVLGVVGVVISSSLVAFGFARLEFPGRDALFV
;
A
#
# COMPACT_ATOMS: atom_id res chain seq x y z
N MET A 1 -39.00 -31.00 53.58
CA MET A 1 -37.90 -31.25 52.63
C MET A 1 -38.19 -30.70 51.22
N ALA A 2 -39.40 -30.81 50.67
CA ALA A 2 -39.74 -30.31 49.32
C ALA A 2 -39.64 -28.77 49.12
N SER A 3 -39.87 -27.94 50.15
CA SER A 3 -39.85 -26.48 50.03
C SER A 3 -38.44 -25.90 49.80
N VAL A 4 -37.43 -26.47 50.45
CA VAL A 4 -36.02 -26.05 50.31
C VAL A 4 -35.53 -26.33 48.89
N GLN A 5 -35.83 -27.52 48.35
CA GLN A 5 -35.45 -27.90 46.98
C GLN A 5 -36.09 -26.99 45.93
N SER A 6 -37.33 -26.56 46.12
CA SER A 6 -38.00 -25.59 45.25
C SER A 6 -37.31 -24.22 45.23
N ILE A 7 -36.83 -23.75 46.40
CA ILE A 7 -36.13 -22.46 46.51
C ILE A 7 -34.77 -22.53 45.82
N TYR A 8 -34.01 -23.61 46.02
CA TYR A 8 -32.73 -23.81 45.33
C TYR A 8 -32.87 -23.87 43.81
N GLN A 9 -33.88 -24.58 43.30
CA GLN A 9 -34.17 -24.63 41.87
C GLN A 9 -34.54 -23.24 41.31
N GLY A 10 -35.29 -22.44 42.07
CA GLY A 10 -35.60 -21.05 41.71
C GLY A 10 -34.36 -20.15 41.61
N VAL A 11 -33.43 -20.25 42.57
CA VAL A 11 -32.18 -19.49 42.57
C VAL A 11 -31.27 -19.88 41.41
N ILE A 12 -31.15 -21.19 41.12
CA ILE A 12 -30.36 -21.70 39.99
C ILE A 12 -30.98 -21.26 38.65
N ALA A 13 -32.31 -21.35 38.51
CA ALA A 13 -33.01 -20.89 37.32
C ALA A 13 -32.84 -19.38 37.09
N HIS A 14 -32.83 -18.57 38.16
CA HIS A 14 -32.58 -17.14 38.08
C HIS A 14 -31.13 -16.83 37.68
N GLY A 15 -30.15 -17.54 38.23
CA GLY A 15 -28.73 -17.43 37.85
C GLY A 15 -28.48 -17.78 36.38
N ASN A 16 -29.09 -18.86 35.88
CA ASN A 16 -29.01 -19.25 34.47
C ASN A 16 -29.65 -18.23 33.53
N ARG A 17 -30.78 -17.63 33.93
CA ARG A 17 -31.40 -16.54 33.14
C ARG A 17 -30.47 -15.34 33.04
N LEU A 18 -29.91 -14.87 34.16
CA LEU A 18 -28.97 -13.75 34.18
C LEU A 18 -27.72 -14.03 33.33
N GLY A 19 -27.13 -15.23 33.43
CA GLY A 19 -26.00 -15.64 32.60
C GLY A 19 -26.33 -15.62 31.10
N SER A 20 -27.50 -16.15 30.72
CA SER A 20 -27.95 -16.16 29.32
C SER A 20 -28.23 -14.75 28.75
N LEU A 21 -28.64 -13.80 29.59
CA LEU A 21 -28.87 -12.41 29.19
C LEU A 21 -27.54 -11.67 29.01
N CYS A 22 -26.61 -11.84 29.95
CA CYS A 22 -25.26 -11.27 29.86
C CYS A 22 -24.52 -11.79 28.61
N GLN A 23 -24.60 -13.10 28.32
CA GLN A 23 -23.98 -13.69 27.14
C GLN A 23 -24.60 -13.19 25.83
N ARG A 24 -25.92 -12.95 25.80
CA ARG A 24 -26.60 -12.35 24.64
C ARG A 24 -26.20 -10.90 24.43
N ALA A 25 -26.13 -10.10 25.49
CA ALA A 25 -25.67 -8.71 25.43
C ALA A 25 -24.20 -8.60 25.03
N TYR A 26 -23.33 -9.47 25.56
CA TYR A 26 -21.93 -9.53 25.17
C TYR A 26 -21.77 -9.90 23.69
N ARG A 27 -22.50 -10.92 23.21
CA ARG A 27 -22.47 -11.31 21.78
C ARG A 27 -22.92 -10.19 20.85
N SER A 28 -23.99 -9.46 21.17
CA SER A 28 -24.49 -8.38 20.30
C SER A 28 -23.51 -7.20 20.19
N VAL A 29 -22.81 -6.85 21.27
CA VAL A 29 -21.77 -5.82 21.28
C VAL A 29 -20.56 -6.26 20.45
N VAL A 30 -20.10 -7.50 20.62
CA VAL A 30 -18.96 -8.05 19.85
C VAL A 30 -19.27 -8.16 18.36
N GLU A 31 -20.47 -8.61 17.99
CA GLU A 31 -20.89 -8.75 16.60
C GLU A 31 -21.05 -7.39 15.90
N SER A 32 -21.58 -6.39 16.60
CA SER A 32 -21.70 -5.02 16.07
C SER A 32 -20.33 -4.39 15.79
N ARG A 33 -19.35 -4.59 16.69
CA ARG A 33 -17.97 -4.15 16.46
C ARG A 33 -17.32 -4.86 15.27
N ARG A 34 -17.56 -6.17 15.11
CA ARG A 34 -17.06 -6.95 13.97
C ARG A 34 -17.64 -6.47 12.64
N ARG A 35 -18.95 -6.21 12.58
CA ARG A 35 -19.61 -5.68 11.37
C ARG A 35 -19.08 -4.30 11.00
N LEU A 36 -18.93 -3.39 11.96
CA LEU A 36 -18.35 -2.07 11.72
C LEU A 36 -16.89 -2.15 11.23
N ALA A 37 -16.10 -3.08 11.78
CA ALA A 37 -14.73 -3.32 11.33
C ALA A 37 -14.68 -3.83 9.88
N LEU A 38 -15.54 -4.78 9.51
CA LEU A 38 -15.63 -5.29 8.14
C LEU A 38 -16.10 -4.23 7.15
N LEU A 39 -17.10 -3.42 7.51
CA LEU A 39 -17.57 -2.32 6.69
C LEU A 39 -16.47 -1.27 6.50
N ARG A 40 -15.79 -0.88 7.58
CA ARG A 40 -14.64 0.04 7.51
C ARG A 40 -13.54 -0.51 6.60
N GLN A 41 -13.21 -1.80 6.72
CA GLN A 41 -12.21 -2.44 5.89
C GLN A 41 -12.64 -2.49 4.41
N GLY A 42 -13.90 -2.83 4.14
CA GLY A 42 -14.46 -2.82 2.78
C GLY A 42 -14.42 -1.44 2.14
N VAL A 43 -14.80 -0.40 2.90
CA VAL A 43 -14.69 0.99 2.44
C VAL A 43 -13.24 1.39 2.20
N ALA A 44 -12.32 1.03 3.11
CA ALA A 44 -10.90 1.33 2.94
C ALA A 44 -10.32 0.66 1.68
N TYR A 45 -10.66 -0.62 1.41
CA TYR A 45 -10.22 -1.30 0.20
C TYR A 45 -10.84 -0.73 -1.07
N LEU A 46 -12.12 -0.37 -1.04
CA LEU A 46 -12.76 0.29 -2.17
C LEU A 46 -12.06 1.62 -2.50
N LEU A 47 -11.76 2.43 -1.47
CA LEU A 47 -11.06 3.69 -1.63
C LEU A 47 -9.63 3.50 -2.15
N LEU A 48 -8.87 2.56 -1.58
CA LEU A 48 -7.52 2.23 -2.03
C LEU A 48 -7.51 1.72 -3.48
N PHE A 49 -8.50 0.90 -3.86
CA PHE A 49 -8.66 0.42 -5.23
C PHE A 49 -8.98 1.55 -6.20
N ALA A 50 -9.94 2.42 -5.86
CA ALA A 50 -10.29 3.57 -6.67
C ALA A 50 -9.10 4.53 -6.84
N LEU A 51 -8.37 4.83 -5.76
CA LEU A 51 -7.17 5.65 -5.81
C LEU A 51 -6.07 4.98 -6.65
N GLY A 52 -5.89 3.67 -6.50
CA GLY A 52 -4.98 2.88 -7.34
C GLY A 52 -5.31 2.97 -8.82
N LEU A 53 -6.59 2.91 -9.19
CA LEU A 53 -7.03 3.10 -10.58
C LEU A 53 -6.70 4.49 -11.10
N VAL A 54 -6.96 5.53 -10.31
CA VAL A 54 -6.62 6.92 -10.68
C VAL A 54 -5.11 7.07 -10.89
N MET A 55 -4.30 6.49 -10.01
CA MET A 55 -2.83 6.48 -10.15
C MET A 55 -2.35 5.66 -11.36
N ALA A 56 -3.11 4.65 -11.79
CA ALA A 56 -2.79 3.83 -12.96
C ALA A 56 -3.13 4.52 -14.30
N LEU A 57 -4.06 5.49 -14.31
CA LEU A 57 -4.43 6.24 -15.53
C LEU A 57 -3.25 6.83 -16.31
N PRO A 58 -2.30 7.58 -15.70
CA PRO A 58 -1.15 8.09 -16.45
C PRO A 58 -0.30 6.98 -17.07
N PHE A 59 -0.15 5.83 -16.40
CA PHE A 59 0.58 4.69 -16.96
C PHE A 59 -0.15 4.06 -18.14
N LEU A 60 -1.47 3.91 -18.05
CA LEU A 60 -2.30 3.44 -19.17
C LEU A 60 -2.21 4.40 -20.36
N TRP A 61 -2.22 5.71 -20.09
CA TRP A 61 -2.03 6.73 -21.11
C TRP A 61 -0.64 6.65 -21.76
N MET A 62 0.42 6.43 -20.98
CA MET A 62 1.78 6.24 -21.49
C MET A 62 1.89 5.03 -22.41
N VAL A 63 1.34 3.87 -22.01
CA VAL A 63 1.35 2.65 -22.83
C VAL A 63 0.58 2.85 -24.13
N SER A 64 -0.61 3.47 -24.05
CA SER A 64 -1.40 3.80 -25.23
C SER A 64 -0.64 4.71 -26.18
N THR A 65 0.00 5.75 -25.66
CA THR A 65 0.75 6.73 -26.47
C THR A 65 2.02 6.13 -27.07
N ALA A 66 2.72 5.26 -26.35
CA ALA A 66 3.88 4.54 -26.87
C ALA A 66 3.55 3.65 -28.09
N LEU A 67 2.29 3.21 -28.21
CA LEU A 67 1.80 2.36 -29.30
C LEU A 67 1.15 3.14 -30.45
N LYS A 68 1.07 4.48 -30.37
CA LYS A 68 0.48 5.32 -31.43
C LYS A 68 1.53 5.71 -32.49
N PRO A 69 1.10 5.93 -33.74
CA PRO A 69 1.87 6.71 -34.70
C PRO A 69 2.10 8.14 -34.20
N ASP A 70 3.25 8.75 -34.54
CA ASP A 70 3.63 10.11 -34.10
C ASP A 70 2.57 11.17 -34.41
N ALA A 71 1.93 11.07 -35.58
CA ALA A 71 0.86 11.98 -36.00
C ALA A 71 -0.38 11.94 -35.07
N LEU A 72 -0.62 10.83 -34.38
CA LEU A 72 -1.73 10.66 -33.45
C LEU A 72 -1.39 11.03 -32.00
N VAL A 73 -0.11 11.21 -31.66
CA VAL A 73 0.32 11.59 -30.30
C VAL A 73 -0.14 13.00 -29.94
N PHE A 74 -0.10 13.94 -30.90
CA PHE A 74 -0.45 15.36 -30.70
C PHE A 74 -1.86 15.74 -31.17
N ARG A 75 -2.69 14.75 -31.52
CA ARG A 75 -4.03 15.01 -32.03
C ARG A 75 -5.00 15.40 -30.91
N ILE A 76 -5.86 16.37 -31.20
CA ILE A 76 -6.96 16.81 -30.33
C ILE A 76 -8.29 16.47 -31.03
N PRO A 77 -9.24 15.77 -30.39
CA PRO A 77 -9.18 15.23 -29.03
C PRO A 77 -8.20 14.05 -28.89
N PRO A 78 -7.58 13.86 -27.71
CA PRO A 78 -6.65 12.77 -27.46
C PRO A 78 -7.35 11.40 -27.60
N GLU A 79 -6.79 10.52 -28.43
CA GLU A 79 -7.31 9.16 -28.60
C GLU A 79 -6.80 8.25 -27.47
N TRP A 80 -7.69 7.64 -26.69
CA TRP A 80 -7.28 6.78 -25.56
C TRP A 80 -6.75 5.41 -25.98
N PHE A 81 -7.16 4.92 -27.15
CA PHE A 81 -6.75 3.62 -27.68
C PHE A 81 -5.96 3.81 -28.98
N PRO A 82 -4.80 3.16 -29.15
CA PRO A 82 -4.02 3.27 -30.37
C PRO A 82 -4.76 2.64 -31.55
N ARG A 83 -4.84 3.37 -32.67
CA ARG A 83 -5.43 2.90 -33.93
C ARG A 83 -4.61 3.46 -35.10
N PRO A 84 -3.76 2.69 -35.80
CA PRO A 84 -3.39 1.29 -35.54
C PRO A 84 -2.42 1.14 -34.35
N TRP A 85 -2.19 -0.11 -33.92
CA TRP A 85 -1.20 -0.45 -32.90
C TRP A 85 0.19 -0.56 -33.55
N VAL A 86 1.14 0.27 -33.13
CA VAL A 86 2.48 0.35 -33.73
C VAL A 86 3.52 -0.19 -32.74
N TRP A 87 3.68 -1.52 -32.70
CA TRP A 87 4.68 -2.18 -31.84
C TRP A 87 6.13 -1.87 -32.23
N ARG A 88 6.35 -1.49 -33.49
CA ARG A 88 7.68 -1.17 -34.00
C ARG A 88 8.30 0.04 -33.31
N ASN A 89 7.49 0.92 -32.71
CA ASN A 89 7.95 2.01 -31.85
C ASN A 89 8.91 1.54 -30.75
N PHE A 90 8.71 0.34 -30.17
CA PHE A 90 9.62 -0.19 -29.15
C PHE A 90 10.97 -0.61 -29.73
N ILE A 91 10.99 -1.18 -30.93
CA ILE A 91 12.22 -1.60 -31.62
C ILE A 91 12.99 -0.35 -32.07
N ASP A 92 12.29 0.60 -32.69
CA ASP A 92 12.87 1.85 -33.16
C ASP A 92 13.39 2.67 -31.96
N ALA A 93 12.69 2.68 -30.81
CA ALA A 93 13.16 3.33 -29.59
C ALA A 93 14.47 2.76 -29.02
N MET A 94 14.84 1.51 -29.33
CA MET A 94 16.13 0.95 -28.89
C MET A 94 17.33 1.54 -29.66
N THR A 95 17.09 2.12 -30.84
CA THR A 95 18.14 2.56 -31.79
C THR A 95 18.02 4.03 -32.23
N ILE A 96 16.94 4.72 -31.86
CA ILE A 96 16.53 6.06 -32.35
C ILE A 96 17.58 7.18 -32.21
N LEU A 97 18.55 7.05 -31.31
CA LEU A 97 19.55 8.09 -31.01
C LEU A 97 20.95 7.82 -31.59
N GLY A 98 21.11 6.84 -32.48
CA GLY A 98 22.43 6.42 -32.99
C GLY A 98 23.30 5.72 -31.94
N HIS A 99 22.80 5.61 -30.71
CA HIS A 99 23.41 4.90 -29.60
C HIS A 99 22.41 3.90 -29.03
N PRO A 100 22.83 2.66 -28.76
CA PRO A 100 21.97 1.67 -28.13
C PRO A 100 21.51 2.11 -26.74
N ILE A 101 20.20 2.07 -26.50
CA ILE A 101 19.63 2.54 -25.22
C ILE A 101 20.14 1.75 -23.99
N TYR A 102 20.62 0.52 -24.20
CA TYR A 102 21.22 -0.30 -23.14
C TYR A 102 22.43 0.37 -22.49
N LEU A 103 23.17 1.21 -23.22
CA LEU A 103 24.32 1.94 -22.67
C LEU A 103 23.87 2.97 -21.64
N TYR A 104 22.78 3.69 -21.91
CA TYR A 104 22.20 4.63 -20.95
C TYR A 104 21.67 3.89 -19.72
N ALA A 105 20.95 2.79 -19.91
CA ALA A 105 20.48 1.95 -18.83
C ALA A 105 21.63 1.42 -17.95
N TRP A 106 22.73 0.99 -18.58
CA TRP A 106 23.92 0.51 -17.89
C TRP A 106 24.60 1.62 -17.08
N ASN A 107 24.84 2.78 -17.70
CA ASN A 107 25.45 3.93 -17.02
C ASN A 107 24.62 4.35 -15.80
N THR A 108 23.31 4.49 -15.96
CA THR A 108 22.42 4.84 -14.84
C THR A 108 22.43 3.78 -13.76
N THR A 109 22.43 2.49 -14.13
CA THR A 109 22.48 1.38 -13.16
C THR A 109 23.77 1.42 -12.36
N VAL A 110 24.92 1.59 -13.02
CA VAL A 110 26.22 1.68 -12.35
C VAL A 110 26.26 2.88 -11.39
N ILE A 111 25.83 4.06 -11.84
CA ILE A 111 25.80 5.27 -11.01
C ILE A 111 24.85 5.08 -9.81
N ALA A 112 23.66 4.54 -10.02
CA ALA A 112 22.67 4.30 -8.97
C ALA A 112 23.19 3.32 -7.92
N VAL A 113 23.79 2.20 -8.35
CA VAL A 113 24.34 1.18 -7.44
C VAL A 113 25.50 1.76 -6.62
N LEU A 114 26.46 2.42 -7.28
CA LEU A 114 27.57 3.05 -6.58
C LEU A 114 27.08 4.13 -5.60
N GLY A 115 26.09 4.93 -6.00
CA GLY A 115 25.47 5.94 -5.15
C GLY A 115 24.79 5.33 -3.92
N VAL A 116 23.98 4.27 -4.10
CA VAL A 116 23.32 3.58 -2.99
C VAL A 116 24.35 2.97 -2.04
N VAL A 117 25.37 2.29 -2.55
CA VAL A 117 26.43 1.70 -1.72
C VAL A 117 27.17 2.78 -0.94
N GLY A 118 27.55 3.88 -1.59
CA GLY A 118 28.20 5.02 -0.94
C GLY A 118 27.33 5.62 0.16
N VAL A 119 26.06 5.91 -0.15
CA VAL A 119 25.10 6.46 0.82
C VAL A 119 24.91 5.53 2.01
N VAL A 120 24.72 4.22 1.78
CA VAL A 120 24.51 3.25 2.87
C VAL A 120 25.72 3.17 3.78
N ILE A 121 26.93 3.12 3.22
CA ILE A 121 28.17 3.06 4.02
C ILE A 121 28.32 4.34 4.83
N SER A 122 28.20 5.50 4.19
CA SER A 122 28.34 6.80 4.86
C SER A 122 27.27 7.01 5.93
N SER A 123 25.99 6.75 5.62
CA SER A 123 24.89 6.94 6.58
C SER A 123 25.00 5.97 7.75
N SER A 124 25.45 4.74 7.52
CA SER A 124 25.61 3.75 8.59
C SER A 124 26.74 4.12 9.54
N LEU A 125 27.88 4.62 9.03
CA LEU A 125 28.98 5.10 9.87
C LEU A 125 28.56 6.30 10.74
N VAL A 126 27.87 7.26 10.14
CA VAL A 126 27.33 8.43 10.85
C VAL A 126 26.32 8.00 11.91
N ALA A 127 25.36 7.14 11.55
CA ALA A 127 24.35 6.63 12.47
C ALA A 127 24.98 5.84 13.63
N PHE A 128 26.04 5.05 13.38
CA PHE A 128 26.76 4.32 14.42
C PHE A 128 27.42 5.28 15.43
N GLY A 129 28.08 6.34 14.93
CA GLY A 129 28.66 7.38 15.78
C GLY A 129 27.61 8.02 16.69
N PHE A 130 26.45 8.37 16.14
CA PHE A 130 25.33 8.94 16.90
C PHE A 130 24.69 7.95 17.89
N ALA A 131 24.62 6.66 17.56
CA ALA A 131 23.93 5.66 18.36
C ALA A 131 24.80 5.07 19.48
N ARG A 132 26.12 4.98 19.29
CA ARG A 132 27.02 4.21 20.18
C ARG A 132 28.19 5.00 20.76
N LEU A 133 28.58 6.14 20.20
CA LEU A 133 29.69 6.95 20.72
C LEU A 133 29.17 8.16 21.51
N GLU A 134 29.85 8.45 22.61
CA GLU A 134 29.62 9.65 23.42
C GLU A 134 30.62 10.73 22.98
N PHE A 135 30.13 11.86 22.46
CA PHE A 135 30.96 12.99 22.04
C PHE A 135 30.31 14.33 22.43
N PRO A 136 31.09 15.36 22.77
CA PRO A 136 30.55 16.66 23.16
C PRO A 136 29.81 17.31 21.98
N GLY A 137 28.56 17.73 22.20
CA GLY A 137 27.68 18.33 21.17
C GLY A 137 26.69 17.36 20.51
N ARG A 138 26.67 16.08 20.88
CA ARG A 138 25.74 15.05 20.37
C ARG A 138 24.26 15.46 20.50
N ASP A 139 23.85 15.95 21.68
CA ASP A 139 22.44 16.21 21.97
C ASP A 139 21.89 17.45 21.23
N ALA A 140 22.74 18.37 20.79
CA ALA A 140 22.32 19.52 19.99
C ALA A 140 21.88 19.14 18.57
N LEU A 141 22.30 17.95 18.09
CA LEU A 141 21.96 17.43 16.76
C LEU A 141 20.69 16.56 16.76
N PHE A 142 20.10 16.30 17.94
CA PHE A 142 18.86 15.52 18.12
C PHE A 142 17.64 16.38 18.53
N VAL A 143 17.78 17.71 18.53
CA VAL A 143 16.69 18.66 18.82
C VAL A 143 15.74 18.78 17.63
#